data_AF-A0A800FKC6-F1
#
_entry.id   AF-A0A800FKC6-F1
#
_cell.length_a   1.000
_cell.length_b   1.000
_cell.length_c   1.000
_cell.angle_alpha   90.00
_cell.angle_beta   90.00
_cell.angle_gamma   90.00
#
_symmetry.space_group_name_H-M   'P 1'
#
loop_
_entity.id
_entity.type
_entity.pdbx_description
1 polymer ?
#
loop_
_entity_poly.entity_id
_entity_poly.type
_entity_poly.pdbx_seq_one_letter_code
_entity_poly.pdbx_strand_id
1 'polypeptide(L)'
;MKKLLTILLSFSFLMIGCNTSSTEPKGLSDAEVIEMIQNAEKIVVPASELPTQSQNILDQEYYEYDGLVNWKASGLGYMTELAGRGHRSGMYREAYFNMEGRKLDPNDRDDEDKRKEEWKCFDFIYPITFNMPDGSAITVASDDEESWAELKSWYDDNPDTDQKPILQFPIDINFEGDITITVSAEEELDRAYASCKRERDYDEFDCGQLVLPASYSMPDGSTITVENESGYQAIRDWQEANPDAGGEVTLAYPFDMTFKDADGIEITITINNDEEYRAAQIEYCLTDRD
;
A
#
# COMPACT_ATOMS: atom_id res chain seq x y z
N MET A 1 -72.60 -22.25 16.44
CA MET A 1 -72.28 -21.21 17.45
C MET A 1 -70.88 -20.69 17.20
N LYS A 2 -70.66 -19.40 17.50
CA LYS A 2 -69.43 -18.58 17.33
C LYS A 2 -69.18 -18.02 15.92
N LYS A 3 -69.72 -16.81 15.73
CA LYS A 3 -69.21 -15.80 14.79
C LYS A 3 -67.79 -15.42 15.21
N LEU A 4 -66.85 -15.35 14.28
CA LEU A 4 -65.60 -14.63 14.47
C LEU A 4 -65.53 -13.51 13.43
N LEU A 5 -65.53 -12.29 13.96
CA LEU A 5 -65.47 -11.02 13.25
C LEU A 5 -63.98 -10.74 12.93
N THR A 6 -63.58 -10.86 11.66
CA THR A 6 -62.22 -10.53 11.24
C THR A 6 -62.15 -9.03 10.94
N ILE A 7 -61.50 -8.28 11.84
CA ILE A 7 -61.22 -6.86 11.70
C ILE A 7 -60.07 -6.70 10.68
N LEU A 8 -60.35 -6.06 9.54
CA LEU A 8 -59.31 -5.57 8.62
C LEU A 8 -58.60 -4.40 9.28
N LEU A 9 -57.40 -4.63 9.82
CA LEU A 9 -56.48 -3.58 10.22
C LEU A 9 -55.72 -3.13 8.96
N SER A 10 -56.15 -2.03 8.35
CA SER A 10 -55.45 -1.37 7.26
C SER A 10 -54.12 -0.81 7.78
N PHE A 11 -53.05 -1.59 7.59
CA PHE A 11 -51.67 -1.22 7.92
C PHE A 11 -51.21 -0.18 6.90
N SER A 12 -51.41 1.10 7.23
CA SER A 12 -50.83 2.22 6.49
C SER A 12 -49.32 2.18 6.70
N PHE A 13 -48.59 1.60 5.74
CA PHE A 13 -47.14 1.65 5.65
C PHE A 13 -46.71 3.11 5.49
N LEU A 14 -46.35 3.75 6.60
CA LEU A 14 -45.52 4.95 6.60
C LEU A 14 -44.14 4.52 6.10
N MET A 15 -43.87 4.79 4.83
CA MET A 15 -42.53 4.74 4.25
C MET A 15 -41.70 5.84 4.94
N ILE A 16 -41.05 5.49 6.06
CA ILE A 16 -39.95 6.28 6.59
C ILE A 16 -38.81 6.06 5.63
N GLY A 17 -38.66 6.97 4.66
CA GLY A 17 -37.45 7.05 3.87
C GLY A 17 -36.29 7.40 4.80
N CYS A 18 -35.41 6.44 5.06
CA CYS A 18 -34.07 6.75 5.54
C CYS A 18 -33.35 7.49 4.42
N ASN A 19 -33.33 8.82 4.50
CA ASN A 19 -32.38 9.62 3.75
C ASN A 19 -31.02 9.40 4.44
N THR A 20 -30.31 8.33 4.06
CA THR A 20 -28.91 8.14 4.46
C THR A 20 -28.05 9.10 3.67
N SER A 21 -28.14 10.39 3.98
CA SER A 21 -27.01 11.29 3.75
C SER A 21 -25.96 10.89 4.78
N SER A 22 -25.01 10.07 4.37
CA SER A 22 -23.80 9.72 5.11
C SER A 22 -22.92 10.98 5.22
N THR A 23 -23.39 11.94 6.00
CA THR A 23 -22.64 13.17 6.30
C THR A 23 -21.48 12.80 7.20
N GLU A 24 -20.31 13.38 6.92
CA GLU A 24 -19.12 13.33 7.76
C GLU A 24 -19.41 13.36 9.27
N PRO A 25 -18.59 12.68 10.09
CA PRO A 25 -18.64 12.85 11.54
C PRO A 25 -18.53 14.34 11.92
N LYS A 26 -19.63 14.93 12.38
CA LYS A 26 -19.67 16.37 12.66
C LYS A 26 -18.76 16.73 13.83
N GLY A 27 -17.86 17.68 13.60
CA GLY A 27 -16.99 18.25 14.64
C GLY A 27 -15.63 17.56 14.79
N LEU A 28 -15.30 16.63 13.89
CA LEU A 28 -13.94 16.09 13.75
C LEU A 28 -13.13 16.90 12.74
N SER A 29 -11.82 16.90 12.92
CA SER A 29 -10.87 17.43 11.93
C SER A 29 -10.62 16.39 10.82
N ASP A 30 -10.16 16.81 9.66
CA ASP A 30 -9.77 15.94 8.55
C ASP A 30 -8.72 14.93 8.99
N ALA A 31 -7.73 15.34 9.79
CA ALA A 31 -6.72 14.43 10.35
C ALA A 31 -7.33 13.31 11.22
N GLU A 32 -8.40 13.59 11.97
CA GLU A 32 -9.16 12.57 12.73
C GLU A 32 -9.93 11.64 11.80
N VAL A 33 -10.60 12.18 10.79
CA VAL A 33 -11.34 11.36 9.83
C VAL A 33 -10.40 10.43 9.07
N ILE A 34 -9.22 10.91 8.68
CA ILE A 34 -8.16 10.10 8.06
C ILE A 34 -7.74 8.96 9.00
N GLU A 35 -7.49 9.25 10.27
CA GLU A 35 -7.12 8.22 11.25
C GLU A 35 -8.24 7.18 11.43
N MET A 36 -9.50 7.60 11.40
CA MET A 36 -10.63 6.67 11.41
C MET A 36 -10.67 5.81 10.14
N ILE A 37 -10.42 6.37 8.96
CA ILE A 37 -10.37 5.61 7.70
C ILE A 37 -9.23 4.59 7.71
N GLN A 38 -8.04 5.00 8.18
CA GLN A 38 -6.87 4.13 8.29
C GLN A 38 -7.15 2.91 9.17
N ASN A 39 -7.78 3.10 10.32
CA ASN A 39 -8.05 2.03 11.28
C ASN A 39 -9.38 1.28 11.05
N ALA A 40 -10.18 1.66 10.05
CA ALA A 40 -11.45 1.01 9.76
C ALA A 40 -11.28 -0.25 8.93
N GLU A 41 -12.24 -1.16 9.04
CA GLU A 41 -12.46 -2.19 8.03
C GLU A 41 -12.79 -1.50 6.68
N LYS A 42 -12.08 -1.93 5.63
CA LYS A 42 -12.14 -1.33 4.29
C LYS A 42 -12.39 -2.42 3.26
N ILE A 43 -13.10 -2.07 2.20
CA ILE A 43 -13.25 -2.92 1.00
C ILE A 43 -12.61 -2.24 -0.20
N VAL A 44 -12.04 -3.03 -1.11
CA VAL A 44 -11.56 -2.53 -2.40
C VAL A 44 -12.77 -2.13 -3.24
N VAL A 45 -12.70 -0.98 -3.90
CA VAL A 45 -13.73 -0.49 -4.83
C VAL A 45 -13.10 -0.03 -6.13
N PRO A 46 -13.79 -0.16 -7.28
CA PRO A 46 -13.30 0.41 -8.53
C PRO A 46 -13.33 1.95 -8.49
N ALA A 47 -12.47 2.60 -9.27
CA ALA A 47 -12.41 4.08 -9.33
C ALA A 47 -13.76 4.74 -9.68
N SER A 48 -14.62 4.04 -10.44
CA SER A 48 -15.97 4.49 -10.77
C SER A 48 -16.91 4.63 -9.59
N GLU A 49 -16.60 4.00 -8.44
CA GLU A 49 -17.36 4.13 -7.19
C GLU A 49 -16.90 5.31 -6.32
N LEU A 50 -15.76 5.93 -6.65
CA LEU A 50 -15.37 7.17 -6.00
C LEU A 50 -16.36 8.29 -6.37
N PRO A 51 -16.63 9.25 -5.47
CA PRO A 51 -17.38 10.44 -5.83
C PRO A 51 -16.71 11.20 -6.99
N THR A 52 -17.50 11.82 -7.87
CA THR A 52 -16.98 12.56 -9.04
C THR A 52 -15.98 13.65 -8.65
N GLN A 53 -16.15 14.28 -7.48
CA GLN A 53 -15.20 15.26 -6.98
C GLN A 53 -13.83 14.63 -6.70
N SER A 54 -13.78 13.45 -6.08
CA SER A 54 -12.53 12.71 -5.84
C SER A 54 -11.85 12.32 -7.14
N GLN A 55 -12.60 11.80 -8.11
CA GLN A 55 -12.06 11.43 -9.42
C GLN A 55 -11.38 12.62 -10.10
N ASN A 56 -12.05 13.78 -10.13
CA ASN A 56 -11.46 15.00 -10.70
C ASN A 56 -10.19 15.45 -9.96
N ILE A 57 -10.13 15.30 -8.63
CA ILE A 57 -8.93 15.65 -7.85
C ILE A 57 -7.79 14.67 -8.18
N LEU A 58 -8.07 13.38 -8.29
CA LEU A 58 -7.10 12.37 -8.73
C LEU A 58 -6.54 12.71 -10.12
N ASP A 59 -7.39 13.10 -11.05
CA ASP A 59 -6.96 13.42 -12.42
C ASP A 59 -6.19 14.74 -12.53
N GLN A 60 -6.55 15.76 -11.75
CA GLN A 60 -6.02 17.12 -11.90
C GLN A 60 -4.88 17.46 -10.94
N GLU A 61 -4.98 17.04 -9.68
CA GLU A 61 -3.96 17.35 -8.65
C GLU A 61 -2.92 16.22 -8.53
N TYR A 62 -3.29 14.99 -8.90
CA TYR A 62 -2.42 13.82 -8.79
C TYR A 62 -2.05 13.21 -10.15
N TYR A 63 -2.00 14.03 -11.20
CA TYR A 63 -1.67 13.60 -12.57
C TYR A 63 -0.28 12.94 -12.71
N GLU A 64 0.64 13.24 -11.79
CA GLU A 64 1.98 12.64 -11.69
C GLU A 64 1.99 11.26 -11.02
N TYR A 65 0.81 10.74 -10.70
CA TYR A 65 0.60 9.47 -10.02
C TYR A 65 -0.44 8.61 -10.77
N ASP A 66 -0.37 7.31 -10.52
CA ASP A 66 -1.38 6.32 -10.88
C ASP A 66 -2.16 5.84 -9.68
N GLY A 67 -3.43 5.51 -9.92
CA GLY A 67 -4.24 4.77 -8.97
C GLY A 67 -3.82 3.31 -8.90
N LEU A 68 -3.35 2.87 -7.73
CA LEU A 68 -3.10 1.46 -7.43
C LEU A 68 -4.38 0.79 -6.95
N VAL A 69 -4.90 1.26 -5.80
CA VAL A 69 -6.07 0.67 -5.14
C VAL A 69 -6.92 1.76 -4.53
N ASN A 70 -8.24 1.61 -4.62
CA ASN A 70 -9.19 2.45 -3.90
C ASN A 70 -9.88 1.65 -2.83
N TRP A 71 -9.91 2.21 -1.63
CA TRP A 71 -10.53 1.62 -0.47
C TRP A 71 -11.70 2.44 -0.01
N LYS A 72 -12.74 1.76 0.44
CA LYS A 72 -13.92 2.39 1.04
C LYS A 72 -14.06 1.95 2.49
N ALA A 73 -13.99 2.92 3.40
CA ALA A 73 -14.35 2.76 4.80
C ALA A 73 -15.82 3.18 4.97
N SER A 74 -16.70 2.21 5.19
CA SER A 74 -18.16 2.43 5.17
C SER A 74 -18.60 3.51 6.16
N GLY A 75 -19.16 4.60 5.63
CA GLY A 75 -19.66 5.72 6.43
C GLY A 75 -18.59 6.72 6.89
N LEU A 76 -17.32 6.51 6.53
CA LEU A 76 -16.20 7.39 6.87
C LEU A 76 -15.65 8.10 5.63
N GLY A 77 -15.31 7.35 4.58
CA GLY A 77 -14.73 7.92 3.37
C GLY A 77 -13.95 6.91 2.54
N TYR A 78 -12.99 7.42 1.78
CA TYR A 78 -12.16 6.68 0.85
C TYR A 78 -10.68 6.94 1.09
N MET A 79 -9.86 5.93 0.82
CA MET A 79 -8.40 6.00 0.76
C MET A 79 -7.95 5.47 -0.60
N THR A 80 -7.21 6.27 -1.34
CA THR A 80 -6.62 5.88 -2.63
C THR A 80 -5.11 5.76 -2.47
N GLU A 81 -4.58 4.57 -2.76
CA GLU A 81 -3.15 4.27 -2.83
C GLU A 81 -2.64 4.69 -4.22
N LEU A 82 -1.54 5.44 -4.29
CA LEU A 82 -1.04 6.03 -5.53
C LEU A 82 0.44 5.72 -5.77
N ALA A 83 0.77 5.26 -6.97
CA ALA A 83 2.14 5.04 -7.46
C ALA A 83 2.64 6.23 -8.25
N GLY A 84 3.81 6.76 -7.90
CA GLY A 84 4.42 7.88 -8.60
C GLY A 84 4.93 7.50 -9.99
N ARG A 85 4.96 8.48 -10.88
CA ARG A 85 5.35 8.31 -12.28
C ARG A 85 6.33 9.36 -12.76
N GLY A 86 7.01 9.05 -13.87
CA GLY A 86 8.02 9.94 -14.44
C GLY A 86 9.09 10.23 -13.39
N HIS A 87 9.39 11.50 -13.14
CA HIS A 87 10.30 11.92 -12.07
C HIS A 87 9.84 11.57 -10.63
N ARG A 88 8.59 11.12 -10.45
CA ARG A 88 8.07 10.58 -9.18
C ARG A 88 8.09 9.06 -9.12
N SER A 89 8.63 8.37 -10.12
CA SER A 89 8.70 6.91 -10.12
C SER A 89 9.40 6.42 -8.84
N GLY A 90 8.79 5.46 -8.16
CA GLY A 90 9.28 4.94 -6.88
C GLY A 90 8.78 5.73 -5.66
N MET A 91 8.00 6.80 -5.86
CA MET A 91 7.27 7.47 -4.78
C MET A 91 5.92 6.80 -4.58
N TYR A 92 5.50 6.66 -3.33
CA TYR A 92 4.18 6.21 -2.94
C TYR A 92 3.47 7.33 -2.18
N ARG A 93 2.16 7.44 -2.37
CA ARG A 93 1.33 8.42 -1.69
C ARG A 93 -0.05 7.86 -1.39
N GLU A 94 -0.70 8.43 -0.39
CA GLU A 94 -2.11 8.18 -0.12
C GLU A 94 -2.92 9.47 -0.30
N ALA A 95 -4.10 9.34 -0.88
CA ALA A 95 -5.10 10.41 -0.94
C ALA A 95 -6.35 9.98 -0.17
N TYR A 96 -6.89 10.89 0.64
CA TYR A 96 -8.03 10.62 1.50
C TYR A 96 -9.19 11.52 1.12
N PHE A 97 -10.39 10.94 1.07
CA PHE A 97 -11.60 11.66 0.72
C PHE A 97 -12.72 11.32 1.69
N ASN A 98 -13.59 12.29 1.97
CA ASN A 98 -14.81 12.03 2.69
C ASN A 98 -15.85 11.30 1.82
N MET A 99 -17.03 11.00 2.38
CA MET A 99 -18.10 10.31 1.66
C MET A 99 -18.68 11.12 0.47
N GLU A 100 -18.58 12.45 0.49
CA GLU A 100 -19.02 13.35 -0.59
C GLU A 100 -17.96 13.60 -1.67
N GLY A 101 -16.72 13.17 -1.45
CA GLY A 101 -15.59 13.34 -2.36
C GLY A 101 -14.69 14.55 -2.10
N ARG A 102 -14.88 15.26 -1.00
CA ARG A 102 -13.97 16.31 -0.55
C ARG A 102 -12.67 15.66 -0.10
N LYS A 103 -11.54 16.17 -0.60
CA LYS A 103 -10.20 15.82 -0.13
C LYS A 103 -10.04 16.19 1.35
N LEU A 104 -9.50 15.26 2.12
CA LEU A 104 -9.18 15.41 3.55
C LEU A 104 -7.71 15.82 3.68
N ASP A 105 -7.45 16.87 4.46
CA ASP A 105 -6.10 17.36 4.75
C ASP A 105 -5.53 16.70 6.02
N PRO A 106 -4.45 15.89 5.93
CA PRO A 106 -3.85 15.28 7.11
C PRO A 106 -3.17 16.27 8.06
N ASN A 107 -2.99 17.52 7.63
CA ASN A 107 -2.36 18.61 8.37
C ASN A 107 -3.36 19.74 8.70
N ASP A 108 -4.66 19.43 8.76
CA ASP A 108 -5.70 20.41 9.13
C ASP A 108 -5.66 20.84 10.62
N ARG A 109 -4.74 20.25 11.38
CA ARG A 109 -4.40 20.62 12.76
C ARG A 109 -3.12 21.44 12.78
N ASP A 110 -3.07 22.42 13.69
CA ASP A 110 -1.85 23.17 14.02
C ASP A 110 -0.91 22.30 14.88
N ASP A 111 -0.48 21.16 14.33
CA ASP A 111 0.50 20.26 14.93
C ASP A 111 1.92 20.64 14.45
N GLU A 112 2.91 20.62 15.34
CA GLU A 112 4.31 20.91 14.97
C GLU A 112 4.89 19.85 14.01
N ASP A 113 4.39 18.61 14.11
CA ASP A 113 4.80 17.46 13.29
C ASP A 113 3.83 17.25 12.13
N LYS A 114 4.11 17.91 11.00
CA LYS A 114 3.34 17.70 9.77
C LYS A 114 3.48 16.27 9.26
N ARG A 115 2.36 15.61 8.99
CA ARG A 115 2.31 14.31 8.34
C ARG A 115 2.79 14.46 6.89
N LYS A 116 3.77 13.65 6.50
CA LYS A 116 4.15 13.49 5.09
C LYS A 116 3.03 12.78 4.34
N GLU A 117 2.60 13.35 3.22
CA GLU A 117 1.59 12.78 2.32
C GLU A 117 2.18 11.84 1.25
N GLU A 118 3.49 11.94 1.04
CA GLU A 118 4.24 11.14 0.08
C GLU A 118 5.55 10.66 0.72
N TRP A 119 5.96 9.46 0.35
CA TRP A 119 7.24 8.89 0.76
C TRP A 119 7.87 8.10 -0.38
N LYS A 120 9.19 7.96 -0.29
CA LYS A 120 9.94 7.15 -1.24
C LYS A 120 9.79 5.69 -0.88
N CYS A 121 9.50 4.88 -1.88
CA CYS A 121 9.32 3.46 -1.74
C CYS A 121 10.57 2.66 -2.14
N PHE A 122 11.02 2.91 -3.36
CA PHE A 122 12.21 2.32 -3.94
C PHE A 122 12.76 3.28 -4.99
N ASP A 123 13.98 2.98 -5.44
CA ASP A 123 14.63 3.63 -6.57
C ASP A 123 14.51 2.76 -7.81
N PHE A 124 14.32 3.38 -8.97
CA PHE A 124 14.50 2.68 -10.24
C PHE A 124 15.99 2.60 -10.55
N ILE A 125 16.46 1.45 -11.02
CA ILE A 125 17.80 1.32 -11.57
C ILE A 125 17.74 1.60 -13.07
N TYR A 126 18.44 2.65 -13.46
CA TYR A 126 18.48 3.12 -14.84
C TYR A 126 19.50 2.35 -15.68
N PRO A 127 19.31 2.25 -17.01
CA PRO A 127 18.28 2.94 -17.79
C PRO A 127 16.92 2.23 -17.77
N ILE A 128 15.84 3.01 -17.92
CA ILE A 128 14.47 2.51 -18.08
C ILE A 128 13.85 3.03 -19.38
N THR A 129 12.99 2.24 -19.99
CA THR A 129 12.38 2.57 -21.29
C THR A 129 10.86 2.64 -21.16
N PHE A 130 10.26 3.66 -21.78
CA PHE A 130 8.83 3.88 -21.87
C PHE A 130 8.37 3.69 -23.32
N ASN A 131 7.36 2.84 -23.53
CA ASN A 131 6.61 2.73 -24.77
C ASN A 131 5.56 3.84 -24.82
N MET A 132 5.67 4.71 -25.81
CA MET A 132 4.80 5.86 -25.99
C MET A 132 3.49 5.48 -26.70
N PRO A 133 2.39 6.23 -26.50
CA PRO A 133 1.11 6.00 -27.17
C PRO A 133 1.17 6.00 -28.71
N ASP A 134 2.14 6.69 -29.30
CA ASP A 134 2.36 6.73 -30.76
C ASP A 134 3.16 5.52 -31.29
N GLY A 135 3.55 4.59 -30.40
CA GLY A 135 4.35 3.41 -30.71
C GLY A 135 5.86 3.66 -30.74
N SER A 136 6.32 4.88 -30.46
CA SER A 136 7.75 5.15 -30.21
C SER A 136 8.17 4.66 -28.82
N ALA A 137 9.48 4.65 -28.55
CA ALA A 137 10.02 4.33 -27.24
C ALA A 137 11.05 5.37 -26.82
N ILE A 138 10.96 5.82 -25.57
CA ILE A 138 11.86 6.81 -24.97
C ILE A 138 12.62 6.14 -23.83
N THR A 139 13.95 6.28 -23.80
CA THR A 139 14.79 5.70 -22.75
C THR A 139 15.34 6.81 -21.86
N VAL A 140 15.06 6.71 -20.57
CA VAL A 140 15.60 7.60 -19.54
C VAL A 140 16.88 6.95 -19.03
N ALA A 141 18.01 7.66 -19.14
CA ALA A 141 19.33 7.11 -18.84
C ALA A 141 19.75 7.22 -17.37
N SER A 142 19.19 8.19 -16.64
CA SER A 142 19.39 8.43 -15.21
C SER A 142 18.28 9.30 -14.63
N ASP A 143 18.17 9.37 -13.30
CA ASP A 143 17.20 10.23 -12.61
C ASP A 143 17.66 11.69 -12.53
N ASP A 144 17.73 12.35 -13.69
CA ASP A 144 18.10 13.75 -13.81
C ASP A 144 17.24 14.47 -14.85
N GLU A 145 17.15 15.79 -14.73
CA GLU A 145 16.28 16.62 -15.59
C GLU A 145 16.60 16.49 -17.08
N GLU A 146 17.86 16.25 -17.46
CA GLU A 146 18.27 16.10 -18.86
C GLU A 146 17.75 14.78 -19.42
N SER A 147 17.87 13.69 -18.66
CA SER A 147 17.36 12.37 -19.03
C SER A 147 15.83 12.32 -19.15
N TRP A 148 15.11 13.13 -18.37
CA TRP A 148 13.65 13.24 -18.44
C TRP A 148 13.12 14.20 -19.52
N ALA A 149 14.00 15.02 -20.10
CA ALA A 149 13.61 16.09 -21.03
C ALA A 149 12.91 15.58 -22.28
N GLU A 150 13.34 14.44 -22.84
CA GLU A 150 12.74 13.86 -24.04
C GLU A 150 11.29 13.41 -23.79
N LEU A 151 11.03 12.73 -22.67
CA LEU A 151 9.68 12.33 -22.28
C LEU A 151 8.78 13.55 -22.08
N LYS A 152 9.31 14.60 -21.44
CA LYS A 152 8.58 15.86 -21.25
C LYS A 152 8.26 16.55 -22.58
N SER A 153 9.24 16.66 -23.48
CA SER A 153 9.04 17.27 -24.80
C SER A 153 8.02 16.51 -25.65
N TRP A 154 7.93 15.19 -25.51
CA TRP A 154 6.89 14.42 -26.20
C TRP A 154 5.48 14.87 -25.78
N TYR A 155 5.24 15.17 -24.50
CA TYR A 155 3.95 15.70 -24.04
C TYR A 155 3.71 17.14 -24.50
N ASP A 156 4.73 17.99 -24.52
CA ASP A 156 4.63 19.36 -25.05
C ASP A 156 4.24 19.36 -26.54
N ASP A 157 4.75 18.41 -27.32
CA ASP A 157 4.46 18.25 -28.76
C ASP A 157 3.12 17.55 -29.03
N ASN A 158 2.54 16.87 -28.03
CA ASN A 158 1.25 16.16 -28.13
C ASN A 158 0.24 16.69 -27.08
N PRO A 159 -0.18 17.95 -27.13
CA PRO A 159 -1.03 18.55 -26.09
C PRO A 159 -2.48 18.01 -26.06
N ASP A 160 -2.90 17.30 -27.10
CA ASP A 160 -4.24 16.71 -27.21
C ASP A 160 -4.31 15.28 -26.63
N THR A 161 -3.20 14.71 -26.16
CA THR A 161 -3.17 13.36 -25.60
C THR A 161 -2.88 13.36 -24.11
N ASP A 162 -3.83 12.83 -23.35
CA ASP A 162 -3.62 12.46 -21.95
C ASP A 162 -3.20 10.99 -21.82
N GLN A 163 -2.91 10.31 -22.95
CA GLN A 163 -2.49 8.91 -22.92
C GLN A 163 -1.12 8.78 -22.26
N LYS A 164 -1.05 7.76 -21.41
CA LYS A 164 0.05 7.48 -20.51
C LYS A 164 1.06 6.55 -21.20
N PRO A 165 2.37 6.71 -20.99
CA PRO A 165 3.35 5.78 -21.53
C PRO A 165 3.31 4.49 -20.70
N ILE A 166 3.74 3.39 -21.30
CA ILE A 166 3.82 2.08 -20.63
C ILE A 166 5.28 1.76 -20.38
N LEU A 167 5.63 1.41 -19.15
CA LEU A 167 6.99 1.01 -18.82
C LEU A 167 7.35 -0.30 -19.54
N GLN A 168 8.55 -0.38 -20.11
CA GLN A 168 9.04 -1.58 -20.76
C GLN A 168 9.77 -2.46 -19.74
N PHE A 169 9.17 -3.61 -19.44
CA PHE A 169 9.76 -4.63 -18.59
C PHE A 169 10.77 -5.54 -19.35
N PRO A 170 11.73 -6.16 -18.64
CA PRO A 170 11.96 -6.07 -17.19
C PRO A 170 12.64 -4.76 -16.78
N ILE A 171 12.45 -4.36 -15.52
CA ILE A 171 13.17 -3.27 -14.87
C ILE A 171 13.82 -3.80 -13.58
N ASP A 172 14.79 -3.06 -13.05
CA ASP A 172 15.33 -3.33 -11.73
C ASP A 172 14.94 -2.17 -10.78
N ILE A 173 14.52 -2.51 -9.56
CA ILE A 173 14.24 -1.53 -8.49
C ILE A 173 15.09 -1.83 -7.27
N ASN A 174 15.45 -0.78 -6.52
CA ASN A 174 16.27 -0.87 -5.33
C ASN A 174 15.52 -0.33 -4.10
N PHE A 175 15.36 -1.16 -3.07
CA PHE A 175 14.84 -0.76 -1.78
C PHE A 175 15.97 -0.27 -0.86
N GLU A 176 15.86 0.97 -0.39
CA GLU A 176 16.74 1.59 0.61
C GLU A 176 18.25 1.59 0.28
N GLY A 177 18.63 1.32 -0.97
CA GLY A 177 20.03 1.25 -1.41
C GLY A 177 20.66 -0.15 -1.30
N ASP A 178 19.99 -1.10 -0.66
CA ASP A 178 20.59 -2.34 -0.20
C ASP A 178 20.12 -3.58 -0.97
N ILE A 179 18.88 -3.59 -1.48
CA ILE A 179 18.27 -4.76 -2.12
C ILE A 179 17.79 -4.39 -3.51
N THR A 180 18.34 -5.04 -4.54
CA THR A 180 17.90 -4.91 -5.93
C THR A 180 17.04 -6.10 -6.31
N ILE A 181 15.85 -5.84 -6.86
CA ILE A 181 14.99 -6.89 -7.44
C ILE A 181 14.68 -6.58 -8.89
N THR A 182 14.64 -7.61 -9.72
CA THR A 182 14.16 -7.51 -11.10
C THR A 182 12.64 -7.71 -11.13
N VAL A 183 11.93 -6.70 -11.63
CA VAL A 183 10.49 -6.70 -11.84
C VAL A 183 10.22 -7.02 -13.31
N SER A 184 9.47 -8.08 -13.57
CA SER A 184 9.29 -8.66 -14.91
C SER A 184 7.98 -8.24 -15.59
N ALA A 185 7.03 -7.68 -14.84
CA ALA A 185 5.72 -7.26 -15.33
C ALA A 185 5.10 -6.16 -14.48
N GLU A 186 4.07 -5.49 -15.01
CA GLU A 186 3.35 -4.41 -14.31
C GLU A 186 2.74 -4.91 -12.99
N GLU A 187 2.18 -6.12 -12.98
CA GLU A 187 1.57 -6.68 -11.78
C GLU A 187 2.60 -6.90 -10.66
N GLU A 188 3.86 -7.18 -11.00
CA GLU A 188 4.95 -7.27 -10.01
C GLU A 188 5.34 -5.88 -9.48
N LEU A 189 5.28 -4.85 -10.32
CA LEU A 189 5.54 -3.46 -9.92
C LEU A 189 4.46 -2.93 -8.97
N ASP A 190 3.18 -3.19 -9.27
CA ASP A 190 2.06 -2.84 -8.40
C ASP A 190 2.21 -3.51 -7.02
N ARG A 191 2.66 -4.77 -7.00
CA ARG A 191 2.94 -5.49 -5.75
C ARG A 191 4.13 -4.90 -5.00
N ALA A 192 5.18 -4.48 -5.69
CA ALA A 192 6.29 -3.77 -5.06
C ALA A 192 5.82 -2.47 -4.38
N TYR A 193 4.97 -1.66 -5.03
CA TYR A 193 4.38 -0.47 -4.41
C TYR A 193 3.45 -0.81 -3.24
N ALA A 194 2.66 -1.88 -3.34
CA ALA A 194 1.76 -2.29 -2.27
C ALA A 194 2.50 -2.84 -1.04
N SER A 195 3.73 -3.33 -1.18
CA SER A 195 4.60 -3.73 -0.06
C SER A 195 5.12 -2.54 0.75
N CYS A 196 4.94 -1.32 0.23
CA CYS A 196 5.53 -0.10 0.71
C CYS A 196 4.72 0.70 1.73
N LYS A 197 3.67 0.06 2.26
CA LYS A 197 2.71 0.71 3.13
C LYS A 197 3.40 1.29 4.34
N ARG A 198 2.81 2.40 4.82
CA ARG A 198 3.29 3.16 5.96
C ARG A 198 3.58 2.23 7.14
N GLU A 199 4.65 2.51 7.88
CA GLU A 199 5.07 1.80 9.11
C GLU A 199 3.99 1.60 10.20
N ARG A 200 2.78 2.14 10.04
CA ARG A 200 1.68 1.98 11.00
C ARG A 200 0.84 0.72 10.81
N ASP A 201 1.04 -0.03 9.71
CA ASP A 201 0.30 -1.27 9.44
C ASP A 201 1.08 -2.55 9.85
N TYR A 202 2.26 -2.42 10.47
CA TYR A 202 3.07 -3.58 10.89
C TYR A 202 2.45 -4.39 12.04
N ASP A 203 1.50 -3.84 12.79
CA ASP A 203 0.85 -4.54 13.90
C ASP A 203 -0.24 -5.53 13.42
N GLU A 204 -0.61 -5.54 12.13
CA GLU A 204 -1.66 -6.41 11.59
C GLU A 204 -1.37 -6.87 10.15
N PHE A 205 -0.13 -7.25 9.84
CA PHE A 205 0.17 -7.94 8.58
C PHE A 205 0.98 -9.20 8.85
N ASP A 206 0.32 -10.21 9.43
CA ASP A 206 0.83 -11.59 9.57
C ASP A 206 0.76 -12.29 8.20
N CYS A 207 1.49 -11.74 7.22
CA CYS A 207 1.45 -12.20 5.84
C CYS A 207 2.35 -13.41 5.59
N GLY A 208 3.11 -13.81 6.60
CA GLY A 208 3.76 -15.11 6.67
C GLY A 208 4.27 -15.40 8.08
N GLN A 209 4.21 -16.66 8.48
CA GLN A 209 4.63 -17.13 9.79
C GLN A 209 6.00 -17.80 9.72
N LEU A 210 6.95 -17.34 10.53
CA LEU A 210 8.27 -17.94 10.68
C LEU A 210 8.15 -19.39 11.18
N VAL A 211 8.80 -20.31 10.49
CA VAL A 211 8.90 -21.72 10.90
C VAL A 211 10.10 -21.88 11.83
N LEU A 212 9.84 -22.40 13.03
CA LEU A 212 10.89 -22.74 13.98
C LEU A 212 11.35 -24.20 13.77
N PRO A 213 12.66 -24.51 13.94
CA PRO A 213 13.68 -23.66 14.53
C PRO A 213 14.25 -22.59 13.57
N ALA A 214 14.52 -21.39 14.10
CA ALA A 214 15.17 -20.31 13.36
C ALA A 214 16.34 -19.73 14.14
N SER A 215 17.37 -19.25 13.43
CA SER A 215 18.55 -18.64 14.05
C SER A 215 18.49 -17.12 13.94
N TYR A 216 19.02 -16.43 14.94
CA TYR A 216 19.08 -14.97 15.02
C TYR A 216 20.52 -14.52 15.16
N SER A 217 20.90 -13.50 14.40
CA SER A 217 22.19 -12.81 14.51
C SER A 217 22.06 -11.68 15.53
N MET A 218 22.92 -11.72 16.54
CA MET A 218 22.98 -10.70 17.59
C MET A 218 23.93 -9.58 17.15
N PRO A 219 23.78 -8.35 17.66
CA PRO A 219 24.67 -7.26 17.29
C PRO A 219 26.16 -7.45 17.61
N ASP A 220 26.50 -8.33 18.55
CA ASP A 220 27.89 -8.71 18.83
C ASP A 220 28.47 -9.73 17.83
N GLY A 221 27.69 -10.12 16.82
CA GLY A 221 28.03 -11.12 15.80
C GLY A 221 27.82 -12.58 16.26
N SER A 222 27.36 -12.82 17.48
CA SER A 222 26.95 -14.16 17.92
C SER A 222 25.61 -14.56 17.32
N THR A 223 25.26 -15.85 17.41
CA THR A 223 23.96 -16.36 16.95
C THR A 223 23.23 -17.12 18.05
N ILE A 224 21.91 -16.99 18.07
CA ILE A 224 21.00 -17.72 18.97
C ILE A 224 19.99 -18.47 18.12
N THR A 225 19.89 -19.79 18.30
CA THR A 225 18.84 -20.61 17.67
C THR A 225 17.64 -20.72 18.60
N VAL A 226 16.48 -20.34 18.09
CA VAL A 226 15.18 -20.44 18.75
C VAL A 226 14.48 -21.70 18.25
N GLU A 227 14.39 -22.72 19.10
CA GLU A 227 13.81 -24.03 18.76
C GLU A 227 12.27 -24.02 18.73
N ASN A 228 11.66 -23.13 19.51
CA ASN A 228 10.21 -22.95 19.66
C ASN A 228 9.95 -21.61 20.37
N GLU A 229 8.69 -21.22 20.56
CA GLU A 229 8.31 -19.92 21.16
C GLU A 229 8.97 -19.65 22.53
N SER A 230 9.24 -20.67 23.34
CA SER A 230 9.93 -20.46 24.64
C SER A 230 11.40 -20.04 24.48
N GLY A 231 12.02 -20.36 23.33
CA GLY A 231 13.41 -20.02 23.00
C GLY A 231 13.66 -18.53 22.84
N TYR A 232 12.63 -17.72 22.57
CA TYR A 232 12.75 -16.25 22.52
C TYR A 232 13.23 -15.62 23.83
N GLN A 233 13.10 -16.34 24.95
CA GLN A 233 13.65 -15.87 26.23
C GLN A 233 15.18 -15.70 26.16
N ALA A 234 15.89 -16.55 25.41
CA ALA A 234 17.35 -16.46 25.29
C ALA A 234 17.80 -15.15 24.61
N ILE A 235 17.02 -14.66 23.64
CA ILE A 235 17.27 -13.37 22.97
C ILE A 235 17.06 -12.23 23.95
N ARG A 236 15.96 -12.25 24.73
CA ARG A 236 15.67 -11.23 25.75
C ARG A 236 16.74 -11.18 26.84
N ASP A 237 17.14 -12.35 27.36
CA ASP A 237 18.19 -12.46 28.37
C ASP A 237 19.52 -11.91 27.86
N TRP A 238 19.85 -12.15 26.58
CA TRP A 238 21.04 -11.57 25.96
C TRP A 238 20.94 -10.04 25.84
N GLN A 239 19.79 -9.50 25.42
CA GLN A 239 19.60 -8.04 25.29
C GLN A 239 19.73 -7.33 26.65
N GLU A 240 19.17 -7.91 27.71
CA GLU A 240 19.27 -7.38 29.07
C GLU A 240 20.71 -7.43 29.62
N ALA A 241 21.47 -8.46 29.25
CA ALA A 241 22.87 -8.58 29.61
C ALA A 241 23.81 -7.66 28.80
N ASN A 242 23.36 -7.15 27.64
CA ASN A 242 24.18 -6.36 26.72
C ASN A 242 23.52 -5.02 26.34
N PRO A 243 23.24 -4.12 27.30
CA PRO A 243 22.52 -2.87 27.05
C PRO A 243 23.26 -1.89 26.13
N ASP A 244 24.59 -2.02 26.03
CA ASP A 244 25.45 -1.15 25.22
C ASP A 244 25.81 -1.76 23.86
N ALA A 245 25.22 -2.91 23.48
CA ALA A 245 25.61 -3.63 22.26
C ALA A 245 25.43 -2.79 20.99
N GLY A 246 24.43 -1.91 20.94
CA GLY A 246 24.05 -1.13 19.75
C GLY A 246 23.58 -2.03 18.59
N GLY A 247 22.78 -1.52 17.66
CA GLY A 247 22.26 -2.32 16.53
C GLY A 247 21.09 -3.25 16.88
N GLU A 248 20.56 -3.93 15.87
CA GLU A 248 19.33 -4.72 15.97
C GLU A 248 19.60 -6.22 15.88
N VAL A 249 18.74 -7.02 16.54
CA VAL A 249 18.74 -8.48 16.40
C VAL A 249 18.03 -8.81 15.09
N THR A 250 18.70 -9.54 14.20
CA THR A 250 18.15 -9.91 12.88
C THR A 250 18.00 -11.42 12.74
N LEU A 251 17.12 -11.88 11.84
CA LEU A 251 17.07 -13.29 11.47
C LEU A 251 18.35 -13.66 10.71
N ALA A 252 18.93 -14.81 11.03
CA ALA A 252 20.05 -15.38 10.31
C ALA A 252 19.54 -16.23 9.15
N TYR A 253 20.10 -16.01 7.96
CA TYR A 253 19.80 -16.83 6.79
C TYR A 253 20.54 -18.18 6.81
N PRO A 254 19.94 -19.25 6.27
CA PRO A 254 18.56 -19.33 5.78
C PRO A 254 17.53 -19.56 6.90
N PHE A 255 16.29 -19.16 6.68
CA PHE A 255 15.14 -19.50 7.53
C PHE A 255 13.92 -19.90 6.68
N ASP A 256 12.99 -20.63 7.26
CA ASP A 256 11.75 -21.04 6.59
C ASP A 256 10.59 -20.14 7.02
N MET A 257 9.75 -19.72 6.08
CA MET A 257 8.50 -19.01 6.35
C MET A 257 7.33 -19.72 5.67
N THR A 258 6.20 -19.72 6.35
CA THR A 258 4.92 -20.17 5.79
C THR A 258 4.12 -18.98 5.30
N PHE A 259 3.61 -19.05 4.08
CA PHE A 259 2.74 -18.05 3.47
C PHE A 259 1.43 -18.71 3.04
N LYS A 260 0.39 -17.92 2.77
CA LYS A 260 -0.81 -18.40 2.07
C LYS A 260 -0.75 -17.94 0.62
N ASP A 261 -1.04 -18.85 -0.31
CA ASP A 261 -1.24 -18.48 -1.71
C ASP A 261 -2.64 -17.89 -1.95
N ALA A 262 -2.94 -17.51 -3.19
CA ALA A 262 -4.22 -16.90 -3.58
C ALA A 262 -5.44 -17.80 -3.34
N ASP A 263 -5.26 -19.12 -3.18
CA ASP A 263 -6.32 -20.07 -2.86
C ASP A 263 -6.41 -20.33 -1.33
N GLY A 264 -5.61 -19.63 -0.52
CA GLY A 264 -5.51 -19.79 0.93
C GLY A 264 -4.74 -21.04 1.37
N ILE A 265 -3.95 -21.65 0.49
CA ILE A 265 -3.14 -22.84 0.80
C ILE A 265 -1.83 -22.40 1.44
N GLU A 266 -1.51 -22.99 2.59
CA GLU A 266 -0.23 -22.79 3.25
C GLU A 266 0.91 -23.41 2.43
N ILE A 267 1.88 -22.59 2.06
CA ILE A 267 3.13 -22.98 1.43
C ILE A 267 4.30 -22.63 2.35
N THR A 268 5.38 -23.40 2.30
CA THR A 268 6.61 -23.10 3.04
C THR A 268 7.72 -22.76 2.06
N ILE A 269 8.40 -21.65 2.30
CA ILE A 269 9.49 -21.14 1.48
C ILE A 269 10.72 -20.99 2.35
N THR A 270 11.84 -21.57 1.90
CA THR A 270 13.14 -21.31 2.48
C THR A 270 13.68 -20.01 1.91
N ILE A 271 13.94 -19.05 2.79
CA ILE A 271 14.49 -17.75 2.48
C ILE A 271 15.99 -17.76 2.77
N ASN A 272 16.80 -17.52 1.75
CA ASN A 272 18.26 -17.59 1.84
C ASN A 272 18.96 -16.22 1.93
N ASN A 273 18.23 -15.13 1.67
CA ASN A 273 18.75 -13.75 1.69
C ASN A 273 17.58 -12.75 1.71
N ASP A 274 17.89 -11.46 1.87
CA ASP A 274 16.88 -10.40 1.92
C ASP A 274 16.11 -10.24 0.60
N GLU A 275 16.73 -10.53 -0.54
CA GLU A 275 16.10 -10.48 -1.87
C GLU A 275 14.97 -11.50 -1.97
N GLU A 276 15.24 -12.75 -1.57
CA GLU A 276 14.24 -13.82 -1.51
C GLU A 276 13.13 -13.51 -0.49
N TYR A 277 13.45 -12.89 0.64
CA TYR A 277 12.46 -12.51 1.63
C TYR A 277 11.47 -11.51 1.06
N ARG A 278 11.99 -10.44 0.45
CA ARG A 278 11.19 -9.38 -0.18
C ARG A 278 10.39 -9.92 -1.36
N ALA A 279 10.99 -10.78 -2.19
CA ALA A 279 10.28 -11.42 -3.30
C ALA A 279 9.09 -12.27 -2.80
N ALA A 280 9.28 -13.06 -1.74
CA ALA A 280 8.20 -13.82 -1.14
C ALA A 280 7.11 -12.91 -0.55
N GLN A 281 7.48 -11.80 0.09
CA GLN A 281 6.49 -10.82 0.57
C GLN A 281 5.68 -10.20 -0.57
N ILE A 282 6.34 -9.83 -1.68
CA ILE A 282 5.68 -9.29 -2.88
C ILE A 282 4.76 -10.33 -3.49
N GLU A 283 5.16 -11.60 -3.56
CA GLU A 283 4.40 -12.66 -4.21
C GLU A 283 3.17 -13.08 -3.40
N TYR A 284 3.31 -13.36 -2.10
CA TYR A 284 2.28 -14.07 -1.34
C TYR A 284 1.43 -13.15 -0.47
N CYS A 285 2.01 -12.08 0.07
CA CYS A 285 1.32 -11.28 1.07
C CYS A 285 0.17 -10.43 0.51
N LEU A 286 0.06 -10.27 -0.82
CA LEU A 286 -0.89 -9.37 -1.45
C LEU A 286 -2.12 -10.07 -2.04
N THR A 287 -2.17 -11.41 -2.00
CA THR A 287 -3.27 -12.18 -2.59
C THR A 287 -4.53 -12.24 -1.71
N ASP A 288 -4.43 -11.98 -0.41
CA ASP A 288 -5.55 -11.95 0.54
C ASP A 288 -6.40 -10.65 0.47
N ARG A 289 -6.19 -9.79 -0.53
CA ARG A 289 -6.86 -8.47 -0.67
C ARG A 289 -8.02 -8.43 -1.67
N ASP A 290 -8.30 -9.52 -2.38
CA ASP A 290 -9.39 -9.61 -3.38
C ASP A 290 -10.73 -10.12 -2.81
#